data_AF-X8DFD8-F1
#
_entry.id   AF-X8DFD8-F1
#
_cell.length_a   1.000
_cell.length_b   1.000
_cell.length_c   1.000
_cell.angle_alpha   90.00
_cell.angle_beta   90.00
_cell.angle_gamma   90.00
#
_symmetry.space_group_name_H-M   'P 1'
#
loop_
_entity.id
_entity.type
_entity.pdbx_description
1 polymer ?
#
loop_
_entity_poly.entity_id
_entity_poly.type
_entity_poly.pdbx_seq_one_letter_code
_entity_poly.pdbx_strand_id
1 'polypeptide(L)'
;MGENERAHELLALLHERVRHHILKPVVDATDAAIALHENRFDEGLARAHAVLSDPVAPKQAVEFAAFGVGLTLPVAGRGHEFEPIAQRCRDDKKRTTDGLIAAMVRYCDVLALTYTGQLDLAEERVAEYTKFSSAGQFLAWAIARIMAGVVATQRGLFREAIEAFEQALAAQRADRPLPWQLPARLLLARAYAALGRAVDGERVLDEAREHSGPHVAIHMPQMMLAKAWLVAARGSDRGAVDAARRAADAAHSAGQYALEAEALHHAARFGDRTVGRRIESLCTRVHGPLTGLYARHALAVAHSDITGLEAVSADFEAAGLLLSAADAAAQAVALRMRAGDRGKGSDAAARVLRMADRCGGVVTPAILAAAKPLPISSREREIAVLIGEGLSDKDIATRLQLSVRTVEGHIYRARMKLDADDREEFAKIVGSDLKPPEAS
;
A
#
# COMPACT_ATOMS: atom_id res chain seq x y z
N MET A 1 15.41 -6.81 -16.55
CA MET A 1 16.03 -5.92 -17.56
C MET A 1 15.06 -5.59 -18.71
N GLY A 2 13.74 -5.78 -18.55
CA GLY A 2 12.76 -5.29 -19.54
C GLY A 2 12.68 -6.03 -20.88
N GLU A 3 13.64 -6.90 -21.23
CA GLU A 3 13.66 -7.67 -22.49
C GLU A 3 12.70 -8.88 -22.47
N ASN A 4 11.39 -8.66 -22.31
CA ASN A 4 10.42 -9.74 -22.10
C ASN A 4 10.32 -10.69 -23.31
N GLU A 5 10.24 -10.17 -24.53
CA GLU A 5 10.16 -10.99 -25.75
C GLU A 5 11.37 -11.92 -25.88
N ARG A 6 12.57 -11.37 -25.68
CA ARG A 6 13.82 -12.14 -25.73
C ARG A 6 13.89 -13.18 -24.61
N ALA A 7 13.38 -12.86 -23.42
CA ALA A 7 13.31 -13.82 -22.31
C ALA A 7 12.40 -15.00 -22.65
N HIS A 8 11.23 -14.75 -23.26
CA HIS A 8 10.30 -15.80 -23.69
C HIS A 8 10.87 -16.67 -24.82
N GLU A 9 11.55 -16.08 -25.80
CA GLU A 9 12.27 -16.83 -26.84
C GLU A 9 13.32 -17.78 -26.24
N LEU A 10 14.12 -17.28 -25.30
CA LEU A 10 15.15 -18.07 -24.62
C LEU A 10 14.53 -19.17 -23.76
N LEU A 11 13.45 -18.88 -23.04
CA LEU A 11 12.72 -19.89 -22.25
C LEU A 11 12.14 -21.00 -23.14
N ALA A 12 11.54 -20.65 -24.28
CA ALA A 12 11.02 -21.63 -25.22
C ALA A 12 12.14 -22.55 -25.75
N LEU A 13 13.29 -21.98 -26.11
CA LEU A 13 14.46 -22.74 -26.53
C LEU A 13 15.00 -23.64 -25.41
N LEU A 14 15.07 -23.14 -24.17
CA LEU A 14 15.50 -23.92 -23.02
C LEU A 14 14.57 -25.11 -22.75
N HIS A 15 13.25 -24.91 -22.84
CA HIS A 15 12.27 -25.99 -22.70
C HIS A 15 12.38 -27.04 -23.82
N GLU A 16 12.78 -26.64 -25.03
CA GLU A 16 13.02 -27.57 -26.14
C GLU A 16 14.31 -28.38 -25.95
N ARG A 17 15.38 -27.74 -25.44
CA ARG A 17 16.74 -28.30 -25.46
C ARG A 17 17.15 -28.95 -24.15
N VAL A 18 16.65 -28.50 -23.01
CA VAL A 18 17.01 -29.03 -21.69
C VAL A 18 16.16 -30.27 -21.38
N ARG A 19 16.79 -31.44 -21.51
CA ARG A 19 16.18 -32.74 -21.17
C ARG A 19 16.76 -33.37 -19.89
N HIS A 20 17.85 -32.82 -19.37
CA HIS A 20 18.53 -33.34 -18.17
C HIS A 20 17.65 -33.17 -16.93
N HIS A 21 17.41 -34.26 -16.19
CA HIS A 21 16.43 -34.29 -15.08
C HIS A 21 16.74 -33.31 -13.94
N ILE A 22 18.01 -32.95 -13.72
CA ILE A 22 18.40 -31.94 -12.71
C ILE A 22 18.21 -30.50 -13.21
N LEU A 23 18.41 -30.25 -14.51
CA LEU A 23 18.38 -28.89 -15.07
C LEU A 23 16.96 -28.45 -15.45
N LYS A 24 16.11 -29.41 -15.81
CA LYS A 24 14.72 -29.13 -16.19
C LYS A 24 13.95 -28.37 -15.09
N PRO A 25 13.99 -28.76 -13.80
CA PRO A 25 13.31 -28.00 -12.74
C PRO A 25 13.81 -26.56 -12.58
N VAL A 26 15.07 -26.26 -12.92
CA VAL A 26 15.61 -24.89 -12.88
C VAL A 26 14.95 -24.03 -13.97
N VAL A 27 14.79 -24.58 -15.17
CA VAL A 27 14.08 -23.90 -16.27
C VAL A 27 12.61 -23.72 -15.90
N ASP A 28 11.96 -24.77 -15.40
CA ASP A 28 10.55 -24.74 -14.99
C ASP A 28 10.31 -23.70 -13.88
N ALA A 29 11.21 -23.60 -12.89
CA ALA A 29 11.12 -22.59 -11.83
C ALA A 29 11.31 -21.16 -12.37
N THR A 30 12.23 -20.98 -13.32
CA THR A 30 12.51 -19.68 -13.94
C THR A 30 11.31 -19.18 -14.73
N ASP A 31 10.75 -20.06 -15.57
CA ASP A 31 9.53 -19.82 -16.34
C ASP A 31 8.33 -19.51 -15.43
N ALA A 32 8.17 -20.30 -14.36
CA ALA A 32 7.14 -20.04 -13.36
C ALA A 32 7.25 -18.63 -12.77
N ALA A 33 8.43 -18.21 -12.31
CA ALA A 33 8.60 -16.88 -11.73
C ALA A 33 8.34 -15.76 -12.74
N ILE A 34 8.75 -15.93 -14.01
CA ILE A 34 8.45 -14.94 -15.06
C ILE A 34 6.95 -14.81 -15.27
N ALA A 35 6.23 -15.94 -15.41
CA ALA A 35 4.78 -15.93 -15.52
C ALA A 35 4.10 -15.23 -14.33
N LEU A 36 4.58 -15.49 -13.10
CA LEU A 36 4.06 -14.86 -11.88
C LEU A 36 4.28 -13.34 -11.84
N HIS A 37 5.46 -12.85 -12.24
CA HIS A 37 5.75 -11.42 -12.31
C HIS A 37 4.91 -10.70 -13.38
N GLU A 38 4.48 -11.43 -14.41
CA GLU A 38 3.60 -10.97 -15.49
C GLU A 38 2.10 -11.08 -15.17
N ASN A 39 1.72 -11.36 -13.91
CA ASN A 39 0.33 -11.61 -13.48
C ASN A 39 -0.35 -12.86 -14.09
N ARG A 40 0.42 -13.81 -14.63
CA ARG A 40 -0.10 -15.11 -15.09
C ARG A 40 -0.12 -16.12 -13.94
N PHE A 41 -0.95 -15.85 -12.93
CA PHE A 41 -0.95 -16.57 -11.65
C PHE A 41 -1.28 -18.06 -11.78
N ASP A 42 -2.30 -18.43 -12.56
CA ASP A 42 -2.70 -19.84 -12.69
C ASP A 42 -1.59 -20.70 -13.29
N GLU A 43 -0.98 -20.24 -14.39
CA GLU A 43 0.13 -20.91 -15.08
C GLU A 43 1.39 -20.95 -14.19
N GLY A 44 1.76 -19.80 -13.62
CA GLY A 44 2.97 -19.68 -12.82
C GLY A 44 2.92 -20.45 -11.50
N LEU A 45 1.78 -20.42 -10.78
CA LEU A 45 1.62 -21.17 -9.53
C LEU A 45 1.63 -22.67 -9.79
N ALA A 46 0.95 -23.15 -10.84
CA ALA A 46 0.95 -24.57 -11.19
C ALA A 46 2.38 -25.08 -11.46
N ARG A 47 3.17 -24.36 -12.27
CA ARG A 47 4.57 -24.72 -12.56
C ARG A 47 5.45 -24.66 -11.32
N ALA A 48 5.35 -23.60 -10.51
CA ALA A 48 6.15 -23.47 -9.31
C ALA A 48 5.83 -24.57 -8.29
N HIS A 49 4.56 -24.91 -8.08
CA HIS A 49 4.18 -26.01 -7.19
C HIS A 49 4.66 -27.38 -7.69
N ALA A 50 4.72 -27.60 -9.00
CA ALA A 50 5.33 -28.81 -9.56
C ALA A 50 6.81 -28.93 -9.17
N VAL A 51 7.58 -27.83 -9.30
CA VAL A 51 8.99 -27.78 -8.86
C VAL A 51 9.11 -27.98 -7.34
N LEU A 52 8.28 -27.31 -6.55
CA LEU A 52 8.30 -27.40 -5.08
C LEU A 52 7.94 -28.78 -4.53
N SER A 53 7.29 -29.61 -5.34
CA SER A 53 6.86 -30.97 -4.99
C SER A 53 7.78 -32.05 -5.56
N ASP A 54 8.72 -31.69 -6.43
CA ASP A 54 9.67 -32.61 -7.04
C ASP A 54 10.80 -32.95 -6.03
N PRO A 55 10.91 -34.21 -5.56
CA PRO A 55 11.90 -34.60 -4.56
C PRO A 55 13.34 -34.58 -5.09
N VAL A 56 13.53 -34.55 -6.41
CA VAL A 56 14.86 -34.49 -7.04
C VAL A 56 15.21 -33.10 -7.57
N ALA A 57 14.34 -32.11 -7.41
CA ALA A 57 14.62 -30.74 -7.83
C ALA A 57 15.85 -30.18 -7.08
N PRO A 58 16.81 -29.55 -7.77
CA PRO A 58 17.94 -28.92 -7.12
C PRO A 58 17.46 -27.76 -6.24
N LYS A 59 18.19 -27.50 -5.16
CA LYS A 59 17.83 -26.48 -4.16
C LYS A 59 17.58 -25.09 -4.77
N GLN A 60 18.39 -24.69 -5.75
CA GLN A 60 18.24 -23.41 -6.43
C GLN A 60 16.90 -23.29 -7.16
N ALA A 61 16.40 -24.38 -7.77
CA ALA A 61 15.09 -24.40 -8.41
C ALA A 61 13.96 -24.26 -7.37
N VAL A 62 14.08 -24.98 -6.24
CA VAL A 62 13.14 -24.90 -5.13
C VAL A 62 13.08 -23.48 -4.55
N GLU A 63 14.23 -22.83 -4.33
CA GLU A 63 14.30 -21.45 -3.82
C GLU A 63 13.71 -20.44 -4.82
N PHE A 64 13.96 -20.62 -6.12
CA PHE A 64 13.40 -19.74 -7.16
C PHE A 64 11.88 -19.88 -7.26
N ALA A 65 11.37 -21.11 -7.22
CA ALA A 65 9.95 -21.40 -7.20
C ALA A 65 9.29 -20.87 -5.91
N ALA A 66 9.94 -21.04 -4.76
CA ALA A 66 9.47 -20.49 -3.48
C ALA A 66 9.41 -18.97 -3.51
N PHE A 67 10.40 -18.30 -4.10
CA PHE A 67 10.38 -16.85 -4.27
C PHE A 67 9.20 -16.39 -5.13
N GLY A 68 8.98 -17.01 -6.30
CA GLY A 68 7.86 -16.67 -7.16
C GLY A 68 6.51 -16.84 -6.46
N VAL A 69 6.27 -18.00 -5.86
CA VAL A 69 5.04 -18.32 -5.11
C VAL A 69 4.86 -17.37 -3.91
N GLY A 70 5.95 -17.05 -3.23
CA GLY A 70 5.96 -16.16 -2.07
C GLY A 70 5.64 -14.70 -2.39
N LEU A 71 5.94 -14.21 -3.60
CA LEU A 71 5.48 -12.90 -4.06
C LEU A 71 3.99 -12.90 -4.43
N THR A 72 3.49 -14.02 -4.96
CA THR A 72 2.14 -14.12 -5.54
C THR A 72 1.07 -14.49 -4.53
N LEU A 73 1.27 -15.55 -3.71
CA LEU A 73 0.25 -16.03 -2.78
C LEU A 73 -0.26 -14.94 -1.84
N PRO A 74 0.58 -14.05 -1.25
CA PRO A 74 0.08 -12.99 -0.39
C PRO A 74 -0.87 -12.04 -1.10
N VAL A 75 -0.48 -11.49 -2.25
CA VAL A 75 -1.32 -10.54 -3.00
C VAL A 75 -2.58 -11.20 -3.60
N ALA A 76 -2.51 -12.50 -3.93
CA ALA A 76 -3.65 -13.30 -4.37
C ALA A 76 -4.66 -13.61 -3.25
N GLY A 77 -4.34 -13.29 -1.98
CA GLY A 77 -5.18 -13.62 -0.83
C GLY A 77 -4.99 -15.02 -0.27
N ARG A 78 -3.93 -15.72 -0.69
CA ARG A 78 -3.62 -17.09 -0.29
C ARG A 78 -2.41 -17.17 0.64
N GLY A 79 -2.10 -16.11 1.39
CA GLY A 79 -0.87 -15.96 2.17
C GLY A 79 -0.55 -17.12 3.14
N HIS A 80 -1.55 -17.72 3.79
CA HIS A 80 -1.31 -18.87 4.70
C HIS A 80 -0.71 -20.10 4.01
N GLU A 81 -0.90 -20.27 2.69
CA GLU A 81 -0.32 -21.39 1.95
C GLU A 81 1.20 -21.26 1.78
N PHE A 82 1.77 -20.08 2.02
CA PHE A 82 3.20 -19.86 1.92
C PHE A 82 3.97 -20.33 3.16
N GLU A 83 3.36 -20.34 4.35
CA GLU A 83 4.06 -20.64 5.59
C GLU A 83 4.72 -22.04 5.59
N PRO A 84 4.07 -23.14 5.13
CA PRO A 84 4.74 -24.44 5.02
C PRO A 84 5.96 -24.41 4.08
N ILE A 85 5.93 -23.60 3.02
CA ILE A 85 7.04 -23.45 2.07
C ILE A 85 8.17 -22.67 2.75
N ALA A 86 7.85 -21.54 3.39
CA ALA A 86 8.79 -20.71 4.11
C ALA A 86 9.48 -21.50 5.25
N GLN A 87 8.73 -22.30 6.00
CA GLN A 87 9.24 -23.14 7.07
C GLN A 87 10.25 -24.17 6.57
N ARG A 88 9.94 -24.91 5.49
CA ARG A 88 10.91 -25.83 4.87
C ARG A 88 12.18 -25.12 4.43
N CYS A 89 12.05 -23.93 3.86
CA CYS A 89 13.19 -23.12 3.47
C CYS A 89 14.03 -22.73 4.70
N ARG A 90 13.40 -22.35 5.82
CA ARG A 90 14.09 -22.03 7.09
C ARG A 90 14.82 -23.24 7.69
N ASP A 91 14.20 -24.41 7.70
CA ASP A 91 14.72 -25.62 8.35
C ASP A 91 15.93 -26.26 7.66
N ASP A 92 16.23 -25.88 6.41
CA ASP A 92 17.42 -26.35 5.70
C ASP A 92 18.70 -25.72 6.29
N LYS A 93 19.19 -26.31 7.39
CA LYS A 93 20.40 -25.90 8.14
C LYS A 93 21.71 -26.10 7.37
N LYS A 94 21.71 -26.77 6.21
CA LYS A 94 22.92 -27.04 5.38
C LYS A 94 23.17 -25.94 4.34
N ARG A 95 22.78 -24.69 4.63
CA ARG A 95 22.95 -23.58 3.69
C ARG A 95 24.42 -23.18 3.55
N THR A 96 24.95 -23.37 2.35
CA THR A 96 26.15 -22.70 1.82
C THR A 96 25.80 -21.60 0.83
N THR A 97 24.54 -21.49 0.39
CA THR A 97 24.05 -20.38 -0.42
C THR A 97 23.65 -19.20 0.46
N ASP A 98 24.64 -18.40 0.83
CA ASP A 98 24.50 -17.00 1.24
C ASP A 98 24.05 -16.15 0.03
N GLY A 99 22.88 -16.50 -0.53
CA GLY A 99 22.40 -16.00 -1.81
C GLY A 99 21.26 -14.98 -1.68
N LEU A 100 21.23 -14.03 -2.61
CA LEU A 100 20.16 -13.04 -2.77
C LEU A 100 18.74 -13.64 -2.73
N ILE A 101 18.55 -14.80 -3.36
CA ILE A 101 17.23 -15.45 -3.47
C ILE A 101 16.74 -15.93 -2.10
N ALA A 102 17.62 -16.46 -1.26
CA ALA A 102 17.25 -16.86 0.09
C ALA A 102 16.77 -15.67 0.94
N ALA A 103 17.36 -14.47 0.76
CA ALA A 103 16.88 -13.25 1.39
C ALA A 103 15.52 -12.81 0.83
N MET A 104 15.29 -12.97 -0.48
CA MET A 104 13.99 -12.68 -1.09
C MET A 104 12.87 -13.64 -0.64
N VAL A 105 13.16 -14.92 -0.40
CA VAL A 105 12.20 -15.87 0.18
C VAL A 105 11.81 -15.44 1.61
N ARG A 106 12.78 -14.96 2.41
CA ARG A 106 12.51 -14.38 3.74
C ARG A 106 11.66 -13.12 3.66
N TYR A 107 11.88 -12.27 2.67
CA TYR A 107 10.99 -11.13 2.39
C TYR A 107 9.56 -11.58 2.08
N CYS A 108 9.39 -12.63 1.28
CA CYS A 108 8.07 -13.17 0.96
C CYS A 108 7.35 -13.74 2.20
N ASP A 109 8.08 -14.29 3.15
CA ASP A 109 7.52 -14.77 4.42
C ASP A 109 6.94 -13.61 5.24
N VAL A 110 7.72 -12.54 5.39
CA VAL A 110 7.23 -11.30 6.02
C VAL A 110 6.03 -10.72 5.26
N LEU A 111 6.06 -10.73 3.92
CA LEU A 111 4.95 -10.27 3.09
C LEU A 111 3.67 -11.10 3.30
N ALA A 112 3.80 -12.43 3.40
CA ALA A 112 2.67 -13.32 3.68
C ALA A 112 2.06 -13.04 5.06
N LEU A 113 2.90 -12.80 6.07
CA LEU A 113 2.45 -12.46 7.42
C LEU A 113 1.76 -11.09 7.47
N THR A 114 2.25 -10.09 6.75
CA THR A 114 1.58 -8.77 6.69
C THR A 114 0.23 -8.83 5.99
N TYR A 115 0.12 -9.53 4.86
CA TYR A 115 -1.16 -9.69 4.15
C TYR A 115 -2.18 -10.57 4.90
N THR A 116 -1.71 -11.44 5.80
CA THR A 116 -2.58 -12.26 6.65
C THR A 116 -2.83 -11.65 8.03
N GLY A 117 -2.35 -10.43 8.28
CA GLY A 117 -2.60 -9.68 9.51
C GLY A 117 -1.81 -10.13 10.75
N GLN A 118 -0.78 -10.95 10.58
CA GLN A 118 0.06 -11.46 11.66
C GLN A 118 1.26 -10.53 11.89
N LEU A 119 1.01 -9.26 12.24
CA LEU A 119 2.03 -8.22 12.27
C LEU A 119 3.09 -8.43 13.36
N ASP A 120 2.70 -8.97 14.52
CA ASP A 120 3.64 -9.26 15.61
C ASP A 120 4.62 -10.37 15.19
N LEU A 121 4.11 -11.45 14.59
CA LEU A 121 4.96 -12.51 14.04
C LEU A 121 5.82 -12.00 12.87
N ALA A 122 5.31 -11.11 12.03
CA ALA A 122 6.10 -10.50 10.97
C ALA A 122 7.30 -9.73 11.52
N GLU A 123 7.12 -8.99 12.61
CA GLU A 123 8.17 -8.25 13.30
C GLU A 123 9.20 -9.19 13.95
N GLU A 124 8.75 -10.28 14.58
CA GLU A 124 9.62 -11.33 15.09
C GLU A 124 10.48 -11.95 13.97
N ARG A 125 9.88 -12.23 12.80
CA ARG A 125 10.60 -12.75 11.62
C ARG A 125 11.63 -11.77 11.10
N VAL A 126 11.31 -10.47 11.03
CA VAL A 126 12.28 -9.43 10.66
C VAL A 126 13.48 -9.44 11.62
N ALA A 127 13.23 -9.50 12.94
CA ALA A 127 14.28 -9.53 13.94
C ALA A 127 15.15 -10.79 13.85
N GLU A 128 14.52 -11.95 13.60
CA GLU A 128 15.22 -13.22 13.35
C GLU A 128 16.12 -13.12 12.13
N TYR A 129 15.59 -12.70 10.98
CA TYR A 129 16.33 -12.64 9.72
C TYR A 129 17.45 -11.61 9.71
N THR A 130 17.30 -10.52 10.46
CA THR A 130 18.34 -9.49 10.61
C THR A 130 19.56 -10.02 11.36
N LYS A 131 19.39 -10.90 12.36
CA LYS A 131 20.52 -11.49 13.12
C LYS A 131 21.47 -12.32 12.24
N PHE A 132 20.99 -12.84 11.12
CA PHE A 132 21.76 -13.67 10.19
C PHE A 132 22.41 -12.87 9.05
N SER A 133 22.17 -11.56 8.94
CA SER A 133 22.83 -10.72 7.94
C SER A 133 24.17 -10.22 8.48
N SER A 134 25.28 -10.72 7.94
CA SER A 134 26.61 -10.23 8.30
C SER A 134 26.87 -8.84 7.68
N ALA A 135 27.63 -7.99 8.38
CA ALA A 135 27.97 -6.63 7.94
C ALA A 135 28.75 -6.56 6.60
N GLY A 136 29.25 -7.70 6.09
CA GLY A 136 29.87 -7.81 4.76
C GLY A 136 28.90 -8.09 3.60
N GLN A 137 27.62 -8.35 3.88
CA GLN A 137 26.59 -8.69 2.90
C GLN A 137 25.56 -7.55 2.75
N PHE A 138 26.00 -6.41 2.21
CA PHE A 138 25.21 -5.18 2.07
C PHE A 138 23.81 -5.38 1.45
N LEU A 139 23.68 -6.33 0.53
CA LEU A 139 22.42 -6.61 -0.17
C LEU A 139 21.39 -7.37 0.69
N ALA A 140 21.83 -8.36 1.47
CA ALA A 140 20.95 -9.08 2.40
C ALA A 140 20.46 -8.15 3.52
N TRP A 141 21.34 -7.27 4.00
CA TRP A 141 20.99 -6.21 4.94
C TRP A 141 19.95 -5.24 4.36
N ALA A 142 20.13 -4.79 3.11
CA ALA A 142 19.16 -3.91 2.44
C ALA A 142 17.76 -4.57 2.35
N ILE A 143 17.70 -5.86 2.02
CA ILE A 143 16.43 -6.61 2.00
C ILE A 143 15.83 -6.72 3.41
N ALA A 144 16.65 -6.92 4.45
CA ALA A 144 16.17 -6.90 5.83
C ALA A 144 15.56 -5.55 6.23
N ARG A 145 16.16 -4.44 5.80
CA ARG A 145 15.57 -3.10 5.98
C ARG A 145 14.27 -2.93 5.20
N ILE A 146 14.15 -3.48 3.99
CA ILE A 146 12.87 -3.51 3.26
C ILE A 146 11.80 -4.28 4.03
N MET A 147 12.13 -5.45 4.59
CA MET A 147 11.19 -6.23 5.40
C MET A 147 10.70 -5.43 6.61
N ALA A 148 11.61 -4.76 7.33
CA ALA A 148 11.25 -3.86 8.43
C ALA A 148 10.31 -2.73 7.97
N GLY A 149 10.63 -2.08 6.83
CA GLY A 149 9.80 -1.03 6.26
C GLY A 149 8.41 -1.49 5.86
N VAL A 150 8.25 -2.73 5.38
CA VAL A 150 6.93 -3.31 5.05
C VAL A 150 6.06 -3.44 6.31
N VAL A 151 6.61 -4.01 7.39
CA VAL A 151 5.89 -4.14 8.66
C VAL A 151 5.53 -2.77 9.23
N ALA A 152 6.50 -1.84 9.27
CA ALA A 152 6.29 -0.47 9.74
C ALA A 152 5.20 0.27 8.94
N THR A 153 5.20 0.12 7.61
CA THR A 153 4.15 0.70 6.75
C THR A 153 2.78 0.15 7.09
N GLN A 154 2.66 -1.16 7.34
CA GLN A 154 1.39 -1.79 7.68
C GLN A 154 0.90 -1.39 9.07
N ARG A 155 1.81 -1.22 10.03
CA ARG A 155 1.48 -0.68 11.37
C ARG A 155 1.12 0.81 11.35
N GLY A 156 1.52 1.55 10.32
CA GLY A 156 1.37 3.02 10.24
C GLY A 156 2.54 3.80 10.87
N LEU A 157 3.67 3.14 11.12
CA LEU A 157 4.90 3.74 11.66
C LEU A 157 5.73 4.34 10.52
N PHE A 158 5.21 5.39 9.88
CA PHE A 158 5.77 5.88 8.61
C PHE A 158 7.17 6.49 8.70
N ARG A 159 7.55 7.06 9.85
CA ARG A 159 8.92 7.57 10.05
C ARG A 159 9.95 6.42 10.01
N GLU A 160 9.65 5.33 10.70
CA GLU A 160 10.48 4.11 10.70
C GLU A 160 10.50 3.46 9.31
N ALA A 161 9.36 3.43 8.63
CA ALA A 161 9.28 2.92 7.26
C ALA A 161 10.16 3.73 6.30
N ILE A 162 10.10 5.07 6.36
CA ILE A 162 10.94 5.96 5.54
C ILE A 162 12.41 5.69 5.81
N GLU A 163 12.82 5.68 7.08
CA GLU A 163 14.22 5.44 7.46
C GLU A 163 14.71 4.09 6.93
N ALA A 164 13.90 3.04 7.08
CA ALA A 164 14.26 1.71 6.62
C ALA A 164 14.40 1.62 5.10
N PHE A 165 13.46 2.19 4.34
CA PHE A 165 13.52 2.19 2.88
C PHE A 165 14.64 3.08 2.33
N GLU A 166 14.84 4.28 2.87
CA GLU A 166 15.95 5.17 2.46
C GLU A 166 17.30 4.48 2.67
N GLN A 167 17.50 3.85 3.83
CA GLN A 167 18.72 3.09 4.11
C GLN A 167 18.90 1.90 3.16
N ALA A 168 17.85 1.15 2.87
CA ALA A 168 17.89 0.04 1.93
C ALA A 168 18.27 0.49 0.51
N LEU A 169 17.69 1.60 0.05
CA LEU A 169 17.94 2.16 -1.29
C LEU A 169 19.33 2.79 -1.38
N ALA A 170 19.82 3.44 -0.31
CA ALA A 170 21.16 4.03 -0.24
C ALA A 170 22.28 2.98 -0.17
N ALA A 171 22.00 1.78 0.33
CA ALA A 171 22.96 0.68 0.44
C ALA A 171 23.54 0.24 -0.92
N GLN A 172 22.86 0.57 -2.02
CA GLN A 172 23.17 0.03 -3.32
C GLN A 172 23.96 1.03 -4.16
N ARG A 173 25.26 0.78 -4.29
CA ARG A 173 26.13 1.41 -5.29
C ARG A 173 26.14 0.55 -6.55
N ALA A 174 25.30 0.83 -7.54
CA ALA A 174 25.43 0.21 -8.87
C ALA A 174 24.82 1.10 -9.96
N ASP A 175 25.49 1.14 -11.12
CA ASP A 175 25.07 1.84 -12.35
C ASP A 175 23.72 1.38 -12.92
N ARG A 176 23.03 0.40 -12.30
CA ARG A 176 21.66 -0.01 -12.66
C ARG A 176 20.82 -0.35 -11.42
N PRO A 177 19.60 0.19 -11.30
CA PRO A 177 18.66 -0.19 -10.24
C PRO A 177 18.17 -1.63 -10.44
N LEU A 178 18.02 -2.36 -9.32
CA LEU A 178 17.56 -3.75 -9.36
C LEU A 178 16.03 -3.83 -9.22
N PRO A 179 15.34 -4.74 -9.95
CA PRO A 179 13.87 -4.81 -9.95
C PRO A 179 13.20 -4.99 -8.59
N TRP A 180 13.85 -5.65 -7.62
CA TRP A 180 13.31 -5.85 -6.27
C TRP A 180 13.28 -4.58 -5.41
N GLN A 181 13.88 -3.47 -5.87
CA GLN A 181 13.75 -2.16 -5.24
C GLN A 181 12.38 -1.51 -5.48
N LEU A 182 11.66 -1.93 -6.52
CA LEU A 182 10.38 -1.33 -6.89
C LEU A 182 9.38 -1.36 -5.72
N PRO A 183 9.09 -2.50 -5.06
CA PRO A 183 8.23 -2.54 -3.87
C PRO A 183 8.62 -1.53 -2.78
N ALA A 184 9.92 -1.41 -2.50
CA ALA A 184 10.43 -0.46 -1.50
C ALA A 184 10.16 0.99 -1.90
N ARG A 185 10.39 1.36 -3.17
CA ARG A 185 10.07 2.71 -3.68
C ARG A 185 8.58 3.02 -3.61
N LEU A 186 7.72 2.06 -3.96
CA LEU A 186 6.26 2.26 -3.90
C LEU A 186 5.78 2.51 -2.47
N LEU A 187 6.27 1.73 -1.51
CA LEU A 187 5.93 1.88 -0.09
C LEU A 187 6.55 3.16 0.51
N LEU A 188 7.77 3.53 0.10
CA LEU A 188 8.40 4.79 0.49
C LEU A 188 7.61 6.00 0.01
N ALA A 189 7.17 6.01 -1.26
CA ALA A 189 6.32 7.06 -1.79
C ALA A 189 5.00 7.17 -1.03
N ARG A 190 4.38 6.03 -0.68
CA ARG A 190 3.18 6.00 0.16
C ARG A 190 3.45 6.54 1.57
N ALA A 191 4.59 6.22 2.17
CA ALA A 191 4.97 6.71 3.49
C ALA A 191 5.19 8.24 3.51
N TYR A 192 5.87 8.79 2.49
CA TYR A 192 5.99 10.24 2.34
C TYR A 192 4.61 10.91 2.16
N ALA A 193 3.77 10.36 1.28
CA ALA A 193 2.42 10.87 1.06
C ALA A 193 1.59 10.87 2.35
N ALA A 194 1.67 9.79 3.14
CA ALA A 194 0.99 9.66 4.41
C ALA A 194 1.44 10.73 5.43
N LEU A 195 2.68 11.20 5.37
CA LEU A 195 3.20 12.29 6.21
C LEU A 195 3.05 13.68 5.56
N GLY A 196 2.27 13.82 4.48
CA GLY A 196 2.03 15.10 3.80
C GLY A 196 3.20 15.57 2.93
N ARG A 197 4.23 14.74 2.75
CA ARG A 197 5.43 15.02 1.96
C ARG A 197 5.21 14.60 0.50
N ALA A 198 4.16 15.13 -0.13
CA ALA A 198 3.75 14.72 -1.48
C ALA A 198 4.86 14.91 -2.53
N VAL A 199 5.66 15.98 -2.42
CA VAL A 199 6.78 16.27 -3.34
C VAL A 199 7.86 15.19 -3.25
N ASP A 200 8.22 14.74 -2.05
CA ASP A 200 9.20 13.67 -1.86
C ASP A 200 8.69 12.34 -2.41
N GLY A 201 7.42 12.02 -2.17
CA GLY A 201 6.81 10.80 -2.68
C GLY A 201 6.69 10.77 -4.21
N GLU A 202 6.44 11.92 -4.84
CA GLU A 202 6.45 12.03 -6.31
C GLU A 202 7.84 11.79 -6.90
N ARG A 203 8.88 12.39 -6.31
CA ARG A 203 10.26 12.17 -6.74
C ARG A 203 10.60 10.67 -6.74
N VAL A 204 10.24 9.97 -5.66
CA VAL A 204 10.45 8.51 -5.57
C VAL A 204 9.65 7.72 -6.62
N LEU A 205 8.40 8.10 -6.91
CA LEU A 205 7.63 7.42 -7.95
C LEU A 205 8.14 7.70 -9.36
N ASP A 206 8.66 8.90 -9.61
CA ASP A 206 9.25 9.24 -10.91
C ASP A 206 10.53 8.44 -11.16
N GLU A 207 11.39 8.27 -10.15
CA GLU A 207 12.52 7.34 -10.18
C GLU A 207 12.06 5.87 -10.39
N ALA A 208 10.90 5.50 -9.85
CA ALA A 208 10.36 4.15 -10.01
C ALA A 208 9.82 3.86 -11.44
N ARG A 209 9.56 4.88 -12.27
CA ARG A 209 9.03 4.69 -13.65
C ARG A 209 9.98 3.91 -14.56
N GLU A 210 11.27 3.93 -14.26
CA GLU A 210 12.28 3.10 -14.93
C GLU A 210 11.95 1.60 -14.85
N HIS A 211 11.15 1.19 -13.85
CA HIS A 211 10.67 -0.17 -13.67
C HIS A 211 9.24 -0.28 -14.20
N SER A 212 9.11 -0.44 -15.52
CA SER A 212 7.83 -0.61 -16.20
C SER A 212 7.83 -1.76 -17.21
N GLY A 213 6.65 -2.29 -17.49
CA GLY A 213 6.43 -3.38 -18.46
C GLY A 213 6.00 -4.71 -17.83
N PRO A 214 5.80 -5.75 -18.67
CA PRO A 214 5.26 -7.04 -18.24
C PRO A 214 5.99 -7.70 -17.06
N HIS A 215 7.33 -7.76 -17.05
CA HIS A 215 8.12 -8.35 -15.97
C HIS A 215 7.97 -7.72 -14.56
N VAL A 216 7.24 -6.63 -14.40
CA VAL A 216 6.93 -6.02 -13.08
C VAL A 216 5.43 -5.77 -12.92
N ALA A 217 4.60 -6.39 -13.75
CA ALA A 217 3.16 -6.18 -13.76
C ALA A 217 2.49 -6.54 -12.42
N ILE A 218 3.06 -7.47 -11.66
CA ILE A 218 2.60 -7.81 -10.30
C ILE A 218 2.52 -6.59 -9.36
N HIS A 219 3.38 -5.59 -9.55
CA HIS A 219 3.40 -4.37 -8.72
C HIS A 219 2.53 -3.23 -9.27
N MET A 220 1.89 -3.41 -10.42
CA MET A 220 1.11 -2.35 -11.08
C MET A 220 -0.01 -1.80 -10.17
N PRO A 221 -0.84 -2.62 -9.48
CA PRO A 221 -1.88 -2.05 -8.62
C PRO A 221 -1.30 -1.37 -7.37
N GLN A 222 -0.16 -1.84 -6.83
CA GLN A 222 0.56 -1.16 -5.73
C GLN A 222 1.06 0.22 -6.16
N MET A 223 1.57 0.36 -7.39
CA MET A 223 1.98 1.63 -7.99
C MET A 223 0.79 2.59 -8.12
N MET A 224 -0.36 2.09 -8.58
CA MET A 224 -1.60 2.89 -8.66
C MET A 224 -2.07 3.34 -7.27
N LEU A 225 -1.93 2.47 -6.26
CA LEU A 225 -2.29 2.80 -4.89
C LEU A 225 -1.37 3.86 -4.29
N ALA A 226 -0.05 3.79 -4.53
CA ALA A 226 0.88 4.84 -4.11
C ALA A 226 0.52 6.20 -4.74
N LYS A 227 0.10 6.22 -6.00
CA LYS A 227 -0.42 7.43 -6.66
C LYS A 227 -1.72 7.94 -6.01
N ALA A 228 -2.63 7.06 -5.62
CA ALA A 228 -3.86 7.46 -4.92
C ALA A 228 -3.54 8.20 -3.60
N TRP A 229 -2.52 7.74 -2.86
CA TRP A 229 -2.03 8.40 -1.66
C TRP A 229 -1.42 9.78 -1.93
N LEU A 230 -0.66 9.96 -3.01
CA LEU A 230 -0.13 11.28 -3.39
C LEU A 230 -1.26 12.26 -3.75
N VAL A 231 -2.29 11.78 -4.45
CA VAL A 231 -3.48 12.59 -4.76
C VAL A 231 -4.22 12.99 -3.47
N ALA A 232 -4.33 12.08 -2.50
CA ALA A 232 -4.91 12.38 -1.19
C ALA A 232 -4.08 13.42 -0.41
N ALA A 233 -2.75 13.28 -0.42
CA ALA A 233 -1.83 14.21 0.25
C ALA A 233 -1.88 15.63 -0.34
N ARG A 234 -2.23 15.74 -1.63
CA ARG A 234 -2.54 17.01 -2.32
C ARG A 234 -3.98 17.48 -2.10
N GLY A 235 -4.76 16.87 -1.21
CA GLY A 235 -6.09 17.33 -0.83
C GLY A 235 -7.21 17.11 -1.87
N SER A 236 -7.02 16.24 -2.86
CA SER A 236 -8.09 15.81 -3.78
C SER A 236 -8.70 14.48 -3.32
N ASP A 237 -9.64 14.55 -2.37
CA ASP A 237 -10.31 13.37 -1.80
C ASP A 237 -10.96 12.50 -2.88
N ARG A 238 -11.70 13.11 -3.82
CA ARG A 238 -12.39 12.38 -4.88
C ARG A 238 -11.41 11.76 -5.88
N GLY A 239 -10.37 12.50 -6.25
CA GLY A 239 -9.31 11.99 -7.11
C GLY A 239 -8.60 10.79 -6.49
N ALA A 240 -8.38 10.82 -5.17
CA ALA A 240 -7.78 9.73 -4.41
C ALA A 240 -8.71 8.49 -4.37
N VAL A 241 -10.01 8.68 -4.11
CA VAL A 241 -11.01 7.61 -4.17
C VAL A 241 -11.02 6.96 -5.56
N ASP A 242 -11.11 7.74 -6.63
CA ASP A 242 -11.15 7.23 -8.00
C ASP A 242 -9.85 6.49 -8.36
N ALA A 243 -8.69 6.98 -7.89
CA ALA A 243 -7.41 6.31 -8.09
C ALA A 243 -7.31 4.98 -7.32
N ALA A 244 -7.78 4.94 -6.07
CA ALA A 244 -7.82 3.72 -5.26
C ALA A 244 -8.76 2.66 -5.85
N ARG A 245 -9.94 3.07 -6.36
CA ARG A 245 -10.87 2.17 -7.06
C ARG A 245 -10.26 1.58 -8.33
N ARG A 246 -9.58 2.40 -9.15
CA ARG A 246 -8.87 1.89 -10.33
C ARG A 246 -7.76 0.90 -9.96
N ALA A 247 -7.07 1.12 -8.84
CA ALA A 247 -6.10 0.15 -8.33
C ALA A 247 -6.79 -1.17 -7.92
N ALA A 248 -7.96 -1.10 -7.27
CA ALA A 248 -8.75 -2.29 -6.95
C ALA A 248 -9.23 -3.04 -8.20
N ASP A 249 -9.68 -2.35 -9.25
CA ASP A 249 -10.11 -2.98 -10.50
C ASP A 249 -8.94 -3.67 -11.23
N ALA A 250 -7.77 -3.03 -11.23
CA ALA A 250 -6.55 -3.63 -11.77
C ALA A 250 -6.12 -4.87 -10.97
N ALA A 251 -6.17 -4.79 -9.64
CA ALA A 251 -5.85 -5.91 -8.75
C ALA A 251 -6.82 -7.09 -8.98
N HIS A 252 -8.13 -6.82 -9.06
CA HIS A 252 -9.17 -7.82 -9.33
C HIS A 252 -8.90 -8.56 -10.64
N SER A 253 -8.67 -7.81 -11.72
CA SER A 253 -8.41 -8.35 -13.06
C SER A 253 -7.13 -9.19 -13.12
N ALA A 254 -6.16 -8.90 -12.24
CA ALA A 254 -4.91 -9.63 -12.11
C ALA A 254 -4.98 -10.80 -11.11
N GLY A 255 -6.14 -11.08 -10.51
CA GLY A 255 -6.28 -12.13 -9.48
C GLY A 255 -5.64 -11.80 -8.12
N GLN A 256 -5.34 -10.52 -7.87
CA GLN A 256 -4.70 -10.04 -6.64
C GLN A 256 -5.75 -9.62 -5.59
N TYR A 257 -6.50 -10.59 -5.05
CA TYR A 257 -7.68 -10.30 -4.22
C TYR A 257 -7.39 -9.67 -2.85
N ALA A 258 -6.21 -9.92 -2.25
CA ALA A 258 -5.84 -9.23 -1.02
C ALA A 258 -5.48 -7.76 -1.29
N LEU A 259 -4.81 -7.49 -2.41
CA LEU A 259 -4.49 -6.13 -2.82
C LEU A 259 -5.74 -5.38 -3.30
N GLU A 260 -6.72 -6.07 -3.89
CA GLU A 260 -8.05 -5.51 -4.16
C GLU A 260 -8.72 -5.04 -2.86
N ALA A 261 -8.74 -5.89 -1.83
CA ALA A 261 -9.31 -5.54 -0.53
C ALA A 261 -8.58 -4.35 0.13
N GLU A 262 -7.24 -4.33 0.07
CA GLU A 262 -6.41 -3.21 0.55
C GLU A 262 -6.75 -1.90 -0.20
N ALA A 263 -6.80 -1.93 -1.53
CA ALA A 263 -7.10 -0.75 -2.34
C ALA A 263 -8.52 -0.21 -2.09
N LEU A 264 -9.52 -1.09 -1.93
CA LEU A 264 -10.88 -0.69 -1.55
C LEU A 264 -10.94 -0.13 -0.12
N HIS A 265 -10.17 -0.67 0.81
CA HIS A 265 -10.05 -0.12 2.17
C HIS A 265 -9.48 1.30 2.15
N HIS A 266 -8.47 1.56 1.33
CA HIS A 266 -7.96 2.91 1.11
C HIS A 266 -9.00 3.85 0.50
N ALA A 267 -9.83 3.39 -0.44
CA ALA A 267 -10.95 4.18 -0.94
C ALA A 267 -11.92 4.57 0.19
N ALA A 268 -12.28 3.63 1.07
CA ALA A 268 -13.13 3.91 2.24
C ALA A 268 -12.47 4.91 3.23
N ARG A 269 -11.15 4.79 3.45
CA ARG A 269 -10.35 5.77 4.21
C ARG A 269 -10.42 7.17 3.61
N PHE A 270 -10.39 7.28 2.28
CA PHE A 270 -10.54 8.55 1.56
C PHE A 270 -11.99 9.03 1.45
N GLY A 271 -12.95 8.30 2.04
CA GLY A 271 -14.35 8.72 2.16
C GLY A 271 -15.32 8.02 1.20
N ASP A 272 -14.89 6.99 0.47
CA ASP A 272 -15.79 6.19 -0.35
C ASP A 272 -16.78 5.39 0.52
N ARG A 273 -18.06 5.54 0.22
CA ARG A 273 -19.19 4.91 0.93
C ARG A 273 -19.77 3.70 0.19
N THR A 274 -19.21 3.34 -0.96
CA THR A 274 -19.82 2.39 -1.90
C THR A 274 -19.12 1.02 -1.92
N VAL A 275 -17.92 0.93 -1.36
CA VAL A 275 -17.05 -0.25 -1.51
C VAL A 275 -17.30 -1.37 -0.50
N GLY A 276 -18.06 -1.14 0.57
CA GLY A 276 -18.21 -2.07 1.69
C GLY A 276 -18.65 -3.48 1.29
N ARG A 277 -19.69 -3.61 0.45
CA ARG A 277 -20.18 -4.91 -0.04
C ARG A 277 -19.17 -5.66 -0.92
N ARG A 278 -18.36 -4.92 -1.68
CA ARG A 278 -17.31 -5.53 -2.52
C ARG A 278 -16.16 -6.06 -1.66
N ILE A 279 -15.78 -5.37 -0.59
CA ILE A 279 -14.78 -5.90 0.35
C ILE A 279 -15.34 -7.14 1.07
N GLU A 280 -16.61 -7.09 1.50
CA GLU A 280 -17.28 -8.20 2.17
C GLU A 280 -17.26 -9.50 1.33
N SER A 281 -17.46 -9.42 0.02
CA SER A 281 -17.40 -10.61 -0.85
C SER A 281 -16.00 -11.24 -0.92
N LEU A 282 -14.94 -10.45 -0.71
CA LEU A 282 -13.54 -10.92 -0.69
C LEU A 282 -13.18 -11.67 0.59
N CYS A 283 -13.95 -11.55 1.67
CA CYS A 283 -13.69 -12.25 2.94
C CYS A 283 -13.65 -13.78 2.78
N THR A 284 -14.35 -14.34 1.78
CA THR A 284 -14.35 -15.78 1.49
C THR A 284 -13.15 -16.24 0.66
N ARG A 285 -12.37 -15.29 0.10
CA ARG A 285 -11.29 -15.55 -0.84
C ARG A 285 -9.91 -15.18 -0.31
N VAL A 286 -9.87 -14.33 0.73
CA VAL A 286 -8.63 -13.79 1.30
C VAL A 286 -8.43 -14.39 2.69
N HIS A 287 -7.27 -14.99 2.89
CA HIS A 287 -6.81 -15.54 4.15
C HIS A 287 -6.53 -14.45 5.20
N GLY A 288 -6.83 -14.76 6.46
CA GLY A 288 -6.57 -13.88 7.61
C GLY A 288 -7.72 -12.92 7.95
N PRO A 289 -7.60 -12.17 9.05
CA PRO A 289 -8.69 -11.34 9.57
C PRO A 289 -8.82 -9.98 8.88
N LEU A 290 -7.80 -9.53 8.13
CA LEU A 290 -7.70 -8.15 7.62
C LEU A 290 -8.88 -7.74 6.75
N THR A 291 -9.27 -8.56 5.76
CA THR A 291 -10.37 -8.24 4.85
C THR A 291 -11.70 -8.08 5.61
N GLY A 292 -11.90 -8.84 6.70
CA GLY A 292 -13.05 -8.66 7.58
C GLY A 292 -13.04 -7.33 8.33
N LEU A 293 -11.88 -6.90 8.84
CA LEU A 293 -11.72 -5.57 9.45
C LEU A 293 -11.99 -4.46 8.42
N TYR A 294 -11.46 -4.60 7.21
CA TYR A 294 -11.66 -3.65 6.12
C TYR A 294 -13.13 -3.54 5.71
N ALA A 295 -13.84 -4.67 5.60
CA ALA A 295 -15.27 -4.69 5.28
C ALA A 295 -16.09 -3.99 6.36
N ARG A 296 -15.87 -4.30 7.64
CA ARG A 296 -16.57 -3.65 8.77
C ARG A 296 -16.34 -2.14 8.78
N HIS A 297 -15.11 -1.70 8.57
CA HIS A 297 -14.79 -0.28 8.46
C HIS A 297 -15.54 0.39 7.31
N ALA A 298 -15.45 -0.16 6.10
CA ALA A 298 -16.11 0.42 4.93
C ALA A 298 -17.65 0.41 5.04
N LEU A 299 -18.25 -0.62 5.64
CA LEU A 299 -19.69 -0.68 5.89
C LEU A 299 -20.11 0.34 6.97
N ALA A 300 -19.33 0.52 8.03
CA ALA A 300 -19.61 1.54 9.04
C ALA A 300 -19.53 2.96 8.44
N VAL A 301 -18.55 3.22 7.57
CA VAL A 301 -18.49 4.44 6.76
C VAL A 301 -19.73 4.59 5.88
N ALA A 302 -20.13 3.54 5.15
CA ALA A 302 -21.27 3.54 4.24
C ALA A 302 -22.61 3.86 4.94
N HIS A 303 -22.78 3.39 6.18
CA HIS A 303 -23.99 3.59 6.98
C HIS A 303 -23.94 4.79 7.92
N SER A 304 -22.82 5.53 7.96
CA SER A 304 -22.58 6.56 9.00
C SER A 304 -22.74 6.03 10.42
N ASP A 305 -22.29 4.80 10.65
CA ASP A 305 -22.40 4.11 11.94
C ASP A 305 -21.23 4.52 12.86
N ILE A 306 -21.49 5.49 13.74
CA ILE A 306 -20.51 6.01 14.70
C ILE A 306 -20.01 4.89 15.64
N THR A 307 -20.92 4.08 16.18
CA THR A 307 -20.57 2.99 17.10
C THR A 307 -19.78 1.91 16.38
N GLY A 308 -20.15 1.56 15.15
CA GLY A 308 -19.39 0.65 14.30
C GLY A 308 -17.98 1.15 13.99
N LEU A 309 -17.81 2.45 13.73
CA LEU A 309 -16.50 3.08 13.51
C LEU A 309 -15.63 3.08 14.78
N GLU A 310 -16.22 3.34 15.94
CA GLU A 310 -15.52 3.28 17.24
C GLU A 310 -15.08 1.85 17.57
N ALA A 311 -15.95 0.86 17.34
CA ALA A 311 -15.65 -0.55 17.57
C ALA A 311 -14.53 -1.05 16.64
N VAL A 312 -14.64 -0.81 15.33
CA VAL A 312 -13.60 -1.24 14.39
C VAL A 312 -12.28 -0.48 14.58
N SER A 313 -12.31 0.76 15.08
CA SER A 313 -11.11 1.49 15.49
C SER A 313 -10.34 0.75 16.59
N ALA A 314 -11.05 0.29 17.62
CA ALA A 314 -10.45 -0.51 18.70
C ALA A 314 -9.89 -1.84 18.18
N ASP A 315 -10.63 -2.52 17.29
CA ASP A 315 -10.17 -3.79 16.71
C ASP A 315 -8.94 -3.61 15.81
N PHE A 316 -8.86 -2.51 15.05
CA PHE A 316 -7.65 -2.17 14.29
C PHE A 316 -6.46 -1.91 15.22
N GLU A 317 -6.67 -1.20 16.34
CA GLU A 317 -5.62 -0.92 17.33
C GLU A 317 -5.11 -2.22 17.96
N ALA A 318 -6.02 -3.14 18.33
CA ALA A 318 -5.68 -4.45 18.85
C ALA A 318 -4.92 -5.33 17.83
N ALA A 319 -5.22 -5.18 16.54
CA ALA A 319 -4.51 -5.86 15.45
C ALA A 319 -3.21 -5.14 15.03
N GLY A 320 -2.82 -4.05 15.71
CA GLY A 320 -1.59 -3.30 15.41
C GLY A 320 -1.66 -2.41 14.16
N LEU A 321 -2.85 -2.17 13.60
CA LEU A 321 -3.09 -1.35 12.41
C LEU A 321 -3.39 0.10 12.80
N LEU A 322 -2.40 0.80 13.35
CA LEU A 322 -2.58 2.07 14.07
C LEU A 322 -3.19 3.17 13.19
N LEU A 323 -2.76 3.28 11.93
CA LEU A 323 -3.33 4.24 10.98
C LEU A 323 -4.82 3.95 10.72
N SER A 324 -5.17 2.69 10.49
CA SER A 324 -6.56 2.27 10.26
C SER A 324 -7.44 2.56 11.48
N ALA A 325 -6.90 2.36 12.68
CA ALA A 325 -7.57 2.72 13.92
C ALA A 325 -7.80 4.24 14.01
N ALA A 326 -6.78 5.05 13.68
CA ALA A 326 -6.86 6.50 13.71
C ALA A 326 -7.90 7.04 12.71
N ASP A 327 -7.92 6.53 11.48
CA ASP A 327 -8.89 6.95 10.46
C ASP A 327 -10.32 6.61 10.83
N ALA A 328 -10.57 5.39 11.33
CA ALA A 328 -11.90 4.97 11.76
C ALA A 328 -12.42 5.87 12.91
N ALA A 329 -11.56 6.17 13.90
CA ALA A 329 -11.89 7.11 14.97
C ALA A 329 -12.13 8.54 14.44
N ALA A 330 -11.30 9.00 13.50
CA ALA A 330 -11.43 10.31 12.88
C ALA A 330 -12.76 10.45 12.12
N GLN A 331 -13.17 9.42 11.39
CA GLN A 331 -14.45 9.39 10.70
C GLN A 331 -15.63 9.38 11.68
N ALA A 332 -15.53 8.70 12.82
CA ALA A 332 -16.54 8.75 13.89
C ALA A 332 -16.67 10.19 14.46
N VAL A 333 -15.54 10.85 14.73
CA VAL A 333 -15.51 12.26 15.18
C VAL A 333 -16.18 13.18 14.16
N ALA A 334 -15.83 13.05 12.88
CA ALA A 334 -16.41 13.87 11.82
C ALA A 334 -17.94 13.73 11.73
N LEU A 335 -18.47 12.51 11.93
CA LEU A 335 -19.91 12.27 11.98
C LEU A 335 -20.56 12.88 13.23
N ARG A 336 -19.93 12.76 14.41
CA ARG A 336 -20.46 13.34 15.64
C ARG A 336 -20.51 14.87 15.60
N MET A 337 -19.48 15.49 15.03
CA MET A 337 -19.44 16.95 14.82
C MET A 337 -20.56 17.42 13.88
N ARG A 338 -20.82 16.69 12.79
CA ARG A 338 -21.95 16.99 11.88
C ARG A 338 -23.31 16.85 12.55
N ALA A 339 -23.44 15.94 13.53
CA ALA A 339 -24.65 15.76 14.33
C ALA A 339 -24.83 16.83 15.43
N GLY A 340 -23.89 17.76 15.61
CA GLY A 340 -23.99 18.87 16.55
C GLY A 340 -23.56 18.55 17.99
N ASP A 341 -23.04 17.34 18.27
CA ASP A 341 -22.53 16.96 19.59
C ASP A 341 -21.08 17.44 19.80
N ARG A 342 -20.95 18.78 19.90
CA ARG A 342 -19.65 19.48 20.01
C ARG A 342 -18.93 19.19 21.33
N GLY A 343 -19.68 18.99 22.42
CA GLY A 343 -19.12 18.81 23.77
C GLY A 343 -18.31 17.54 23.91
N LYS A 344 -18.85 16.40 23.44
CA LYS A 344 -18.08 15.15 23.43
C LYS A 344 -17.10 15.08 22.25
N GLY A 345 -17.31 15.87 21.20
CA GLY A 345 -16.47 15.87 19.99
C GLY A 345 -15.01 16.30 20.24
N SER A 346 -14.74 17.18 21.21
CA SER A 346 -13.40 17.73 21.46
C SER A 346 -12.41 16.68 22.01
N ASP A 347 -12.80 15.90 23.02
CA ASP A 347 -11.95 14.85 23.60
C ASP A 347 -11.64 13.73 22.59
N ALA A 348 -12.63 13.39 21.78
CA ALA A 348 -12.49 12.39 20.73
C ALA A 348 -11.56 12.88 19.60
N ALA A 349 -11.65 14.15 19.21
CA ALA A 349 -10.71 14.77 18.27
C ALA A 349 -9.28 14.79 18.84
N ALA A 350 -9.10 15.13 20.12
CA ALA A 350 -7.80 15.09 20.78
C ALA A 350 -7.21 13.66 20.82
N ARG A 351 -8.05 12.62 21.00
CA ARG A 351 -7.62 11.22 20.90
C ARG A 351 -7.12 10.88 19.49
N VAL A 352 -7.85 11.30 18.45
CA VAL A 352 -7.44 11.09 17.05
C VAL A 352 -6.07 11.73 16.78
N LEU A 353 -5.84 12.96 17.25
CA LEU A 353 -4.55 13.63 17.07
C LEU A 353 -3.40 12.90 17.76
N ARG A 354 -3.61 12.35 18.97
CA ARG A 354 -2.60 11.48 19.63
C ARG A 354 -2.34 10.20 18.86
N MET A 355 -3.37 9.58 18.27
CA MET A 355 -3.20 8.39 17.43
C MET A 355 -2.43 8.73 16.15
N ALA A 356 -2.70 9.88 15.53
CA ALA A 356 -1.98 10.35 14.36
C ALA A 356 -0.50 10.66 14.68
N ASP A 357 -0.20 11.22 15.85
CA ASP A 357 1.16 11.48 16.32
C ASP A 357 1.97 10.19 16.53
N ARG A 358 1.33 9.13 17.09
CA ARG A 358 1.92 7.77 17.15
C ARG A 358 2.27 7.20 15.77
N CYS A 359 1.58 7.65 14.72
CA CYS A 359 1.86 7.31 13.33
C CYS A 359 2.84 8.31 12.65
N GLY A 360 3.53 9.15 13.43
CA GLY A 360 4.50 10.12 12.95
C GLY A 360 3.93 11.45 12.47
N GLY A 361 2.67 11.76 12.82
CA GLY A 361 1.96 12.97 12.37
C GLY A 361 1.27 12.76 11.02
N VAL A 362 0.70 11.58 10.81
CA VAL A 362 0.06 11.20 9.55
C VAL A 362 -1.11 12.14 9.20
N VAL A 363 -1.21 12.49 7.92
CA VAL A 363 -2.26 13.34 7.37
C VAL A 363 -3.09 12.55 6.36
N THR A 364 -4.31 12.22 6.76
CA THR A 364 -5.33 11.63 5.88
C THR A 364 -6.54 12.56 5.80
N PRO A 365 -7.39 12.43 4.76
CA PRO A 365 -8.63 13.20 4.70
C PRO A 365 -9.49 13.09 5.96
N ALA A 366 -9.56 11.89 6.56
CA ALA A 366 -10.29 11.65 7.79
C ALA A 366 -9.68 12.40 8.99
N ILE A 367 -8.36 12.29 9.19
CA ILE A 367 -7.67 12.93 10.32
C ILE A 367 -7.72 14.46 10.20
N LEU A 368 -7.54 15.00 9.00
CA LEU A 368 -7.67 16.44 8.75
C LEU A 368 -9.09 16.94 9.06
N ALA A 369 -10.12 16.18 8.66
CA ALA A 369 -11.50 16.53 8.97
C ALA A 369 -11.82 16.49 10.48
N ALA A 370 -11.13 15.64 11.25
CA ALA A 370 -11.28 15.57 12.71
C ALA A 370 -10.48 16.63 13.46
N ALA A 371 -9.32 17.07 12.92
CA ALA A 371 -8.41 18.00 13.58
C ALA A 371 -9.00 19.40 13.77
N LYS A 372 -9.58 20.00 12.72
CA LYS A 372 -10.24 21.31 12.76
C LYS A 372 -11.26 21.41 11.62
N PRO A 373 -12.57 21.20 11.89
CA PRO A 373 -13.56 21.30 10.83
C PRO A 373 -13.79 22.77 10.51
N LEU A 374 -13.16 23.26 9.44
CA LEU A 374 -13.78 24.31 8.64
C LEU A 374 -15.18 23.82 8.24
N PRO A 375 -16.26 24.62 8.37
CA PRO A 375 -17.64 24.22 8.06
C PRO A 375 -17.89 24.01 6.54
N ILE A 376 -16.91 23.48 5.81
CA ILE A 376 -16.94 23.26 4.37
C ILE A 376 -17.03 21.77 4.04
N SER A 377 -17.66 21.46 2.91
CA SER A 377 -17.75 20.10 2.37
C SER A 377 -16.41 19.64 1.77
N SER A 378 -16.21 18.32 1.61
CA SER A 378 -15.04 17.77 0.91
C SER A 378 -14.86 18.37 -0.49
N ARG A 379 -15.98 18.65 -1.19
CA ARG A 379 -15.93 19.27 -2.53
C ARG A 379 -15.46 20.72 -2.49
N GLU A 380 -15.89 21.47 -1.48
CA GLU A 380 -15.42 22.84 -1.27
C GLU A 380 -13.93 22.83 -0.90
N ARG A 381 -13.49 21.90 -0.05
CA ARG A 381 -12.06 21.72 0.29
C ARG A 381 -11.21 21.39 -0.95
N GLU A 382 -11.64 20.45 -1.78
CA GLU A 382 -10.96 20.09 -3.03
C GLU A 382 -10.83 21.29 -3.98
N ILE A 383 -11.88 22.10 -4.12
CA ILE A 383 -11.84 23.34 -4.91
C ILE A 383 -10.84 24.33 -4.32
N ALA A 384 -10.83 24.52 -2.99
CA ALA A 384 -9.89 25.41 -2.30
C ALA A 384 -8.43 25.04 -2.58
N VAL A 385 -8.11 23.75 -2.59
CA VAL A 385 -6.75 23.28 -2.89
C VAL A 385 -6.37 23.60 -4.33
N LEU A 386 -7.25 23.34 -5.30
CA LEU A 386 -6.97 23.67 -6.71
C LEU A 386 -6.83 25.18 -6.95
N ILE A 387 -7.56 26.02 -6.20
CA ILE A 387 -7.35 27.46 -6.20
C ILE A 387 -5.95 27.80 -5.64
N GLY A 388 -5.53 27.14 -4.54
CA GLY A 388 -4.20 27.29 -3.97
C GLY A 388 -3.06 26.83 -4.88
N GLU A 389 -3.33 25.87 -5.77
CA GLU A 389 -2.42 25.45 -6.86
C GLU A 389 -2.40 26.44 -8.05
N GLY A 390 -3.23 27.50 -8.02
CA GLY A 390 -3.26 28.56 -9.03
C GLY A 390 -4.21 28.31 -10.21
N LEU A 391 -5.12 27.33 -10.15
CA LEU A 391 -6.02 27.01 -11.26
C LEU A 391 -7.18 28.02 -11.38
N SER A 392 -7.58 28.36 -12.61
CA SER A 392 -8.77 29.17 -12.88
C SER A 392 -10.07 28.37 -12.68
N ASP A 393 -11.22 29.04 -12.52
CA ASP A 393 -12.52 28.34 -12.39
C ASP A 393 -12.84 27.45 -13.58
N LYS A 394 -12.38 27.83 -14.78
CA LYS A 394 -12.51 27.02 -15.99
C LYS A 394 -11.65 25.76 -15.95
N ASP A 395 -10.43 25.88 -15.44
CA ASP A 395 -9.52 24.74 -15.28
C ASP A 395 -10.01 23.78 -14.19
N ILE A 396 -10.50 24.33 -13.07
CA ILE A 396 -11.12 23.58 -11.98
C ILE A 396 -12.36 22.84 -12.48
N ALA A 397 -13.24 23.52 -13.22
CA ALA A 397 -14.44 22.91 -13.81
C ALA A 397 -14.09 21.75 -14.74
N THR A 398 -13.08 21.94 -15.59
CA THR A 398 -12.57 20.90 -16.50
C THR A 398 -12.01 19.72 -15.72
N ARG A 399 -11.14 19.99 -14.73
CA ARG A 399 -10.47 18.97 -13.91
C ARG A 399 -11.44 18.17 -13.06
N LEU A 400 -12.46 18.83 -12.51
CA LEU A 400 -13.46 18.22 -11.64
C LEU A 400 -14.69 17.68 -12.37
N GLN A 401 -14.73 17.79 -13.70
CA GLN A 401 -15.87 17.43 -14.57
C GLN A 401 -17.19 18.08 -14.13
N LEU A 402 -17.15 19.39 -13.90
CA LEU A 402 -18.28 20.22 -13.49
C LEU A 402 -18.48 21.38 -14.47
N SER A 403 -19.63 22.06 -14.38
CA SER A 403 -19.79 23.36 -15.03
C SER A 403 -19.07 24.46 -14.24
N VAL A 404 -18.61 25.51 -14.92
CA VAL A 404 -18.01 26.70 -14.27
C VAL A 404 -18.97 27.27 -13.22
N ARG A 405 -20.27 27.39 -13.55
CA ARG A 405 -21.31 27.84 -12.63
C ARG A 405 -21.43 26.97 -11.36
N THR A 406 -21.20 25.67 -11.46
CA THR A 406 -21.20 24.77 -10.29
C THR A 406 -20.00 25.03 -9.40
N VAL A 407 -18.81 25.25 -9.98
CA VAL A 407 -17.60 25.61 -9.24
C VAL A 407 -17.79 26.95 -8.53
N GLU A 408 -18.24 27.98 -9.24
CA GLU A 408 -18.59 29.29 -8.67
C GLU A 408 -19.59 29.16 -7.51
N GLY A 409 -20.61 28.31 -7.66
CA GLY A 409 -21.60 28.06 -6.61
C GLY A 409 -21.05 27.31 -5.38
N HIS A 410 -20.01 26.49 -5.53
CA HIS A 410 -19.29 25.92 -4.40
C HIS A 410 -18.39 26.96 -3.71
N ILE A 411 -17.65 27.76 -4.48
CA ILE A 411 -16.79 28.84 -3.96
C ILE A 411 -17.63 29.85 -3.17
N TYR A 412 -18.77 30.28 -3.72
CA TYR A 412 -19.68 31.20 -3.06
C TYR A 412 -20.19 30.65 -1.72
N ARG A 413 -20.69 29.41 -1.70
CA ARG A 413 -21.17 28.78 -0.45
C ARG A 413 -20.06 28.59 0.57
N ALA A 414 -18.86 28.23 0.14
CA ALA A 414 -17.72 28.07 1.03
C ALA A 414 -17.28 29.40 1.64
N ARG A 415 -17.16 30.46 0.83
CA ARG A 415 -16.86 31.81 1.29
C ARG A 415 -17.85 32.32 2.32
N MET A 416 -19.15 32.11 2.09
CA MET A 416 -20.20 32.46 3.06
C MET A 416 -20.08 31.69 4.38
N LYS A 417 -19.61 30.44 4.36
CA LYS A 417 -19.43 29.64 5.58
C LYS A 417 -18.17 30.01 6.35
N LEU A 418 -17.14 30.49 5.66
CA LEU A 418 -15.84 30.82 6.23
C LEU A 418 -15.65 32.32 6.49
N ASP A 419 -16.63 33.14 6.11
CA ASP A 419 -16.54 34.59 6.15
C ASP A 419 -15.31 35.12 5.38
N ALA A 420 -15.09 34.57 4.18
CA ALA A 420 -13.95 34.91 3.33
C ALA A 420 -14.35 35.91 2.23
N ASP A 421 -13.58 36.99 2.12
CA ASP A 421 -13.84 38.13 1.25
C ASP A 421 -13.69 37.77 -0.23
N ASP A 422 -12.75 36.90 -0.57
CA ASP A 422 -12.51 36.45 -1.95
C ASP A 422 -12.13 34.96 -2.04
N ARG A 423 -11.89 34.49 -3.27
CA ARG A 423 -11.58 33.07 -3.53
C ARG A 423 -10.16 32.71 -3.08
N GLU A 424 -9.23 33.67 -3.13
CA GLU A 424 -7.84 33.51 -2.71
C GLU A 424 -7.76 33.39 -1.18
N GLU A 425 -8.50 34.21 -0.44
CA GLU A 425 -8.62 34.15 1.01
C GLU A 425 -9.30 32.86 1.46
N PHE A 426 -10.38 32.45 0.80
CA PHE A 426 -10.98 31.13 1.00
C PHE A 426 -9.93 30.02 0.85
N ALA A 427 -9.16 30.02 -0.24
CA ALA A 427 -8.12 29.03 -0.47
C ALA A 427 -7.00 29.11 0.58
N LYS A 428 -6.66 30.31 1.05
CA LYS A 428 -5.65 30.54 2.09
C LYS A 428 -6.10 30.02 3.46
N ILE A 429 -7.36 30.24 3.84
CA ILE A 429 -7.96 29.72 5.08
C ILE A 429 -7.96 28.18 5.08
N VAL A 430 -8.29 27.56 3.95
CA VAL A 430 -8.24 26.10 3.82
C VAL A 430 -6.79 25.59 3.74
N GLY A 431 -5.90 26.32 3.08
CA GLY A 431 -4.48 25.96 2.97
C GLY A 431 -3.72 26.04 4.30
N SER A 432 -4.08 26.96 5.19
CA SER A 432 -3.52 27.03 6.55
C SER A 432 -4.03 25.91 7.45
N ASP A 433 -5.22 25.38 7.19
CA ASP A 433 -5.80 24.20 7.86
C ASP A 433 -5.11 22.87 7.45
N LEU A 434 -4.54 22.83 6.24
CA LEU A 434 -3.82 21.65 5.71
C LEU A 434 -2.35 21.61 6.12
N LYS A 435 -1.78 22.70 6.62
CA LYS A 435 -0.40 22.72 7.14
C LYS A 435 -0.38 22.18 8.58
N PRO A 436 0.48 21.21 8.90
CA PRO A 436 0.69 20.82 10.30
C PRO A 436 1.17 22.05 11.10
N PRO A 437 0.86 22.14 12.42
CA PRO A 437 1.40 23.19 13.26
C PRO A 437 2.93 23.15 13.19
N GLU A 438 3.56 24.30 12.94
CA GLU A 438 5.02 24.42 13.00
C GLU A 438 5.48 23.99 14.40
N ALA A 439 6.31 22.96 14.46
CA ALA A 439 6.98 22.58 15.70
C ALA A 439 7.85 23.76 16.15
N SER A 440 7.47 24.38 17.27
CA SER A 440 8.24 25.44 17.92
C SER A 440 9.47 24.89 18.63
#